data_AF-A0A957SYA7-F1
#
_entry.id   AF-A0A957SYA7-F1
#
_cell.length_a   1.000
_cell.length_b   1.000
_cell.length_c   1.000
_cell.angle_alpha   90.00
_cell.angle_beta   90.00
_cell.angle_gamma   90.00
#
_symmetry.space_group_name_H-M   'P 1'
#
loop_
_entity.id
_entity.type
_entity.pdbx_description
1 polymer ?
#
loop_
_entity_poly.entity_id
_entity_poly.type
_entity_poly.pdbx_seq_one_letter_code
_entity_poly.pdbx_strand_id
1 'polypeptide(L)'
;MTNTNPDIDRWRRPEATSFSNGSAASPPLVGEILPAGNGDETLAIPIEHHPGPAPQVYSTSSDNGNRPAPRVADNTLLKPFLGAEGVRRLLATRIALDEALDRWWTNGEHAPTALLRDGLLALEAGHDLDEAQRSFLLRTALRTGRGIVTALHYQLDTDRTAFLLKEALLDTKRPFDPNLINSLRHHDEQSEEWLDFLEHDLAY
;
A
#
# COMPACT_ATOMS: atom_id res chain seq x y z
N MET A 1 -2.54 34.36 20.54
CA MET A 1 -3.63 33.78 19.73
C MET A 1 -3.26 32.33 19.45
N THR A 2 -3.85 31.40 20.21
CA THR A 2 -3.57 29.96 20.13
C THR A 2 -4.35 29.35 18.97
N ASN A 3 -3.68 29.01 17.89
CA ASN A 3 -4.28 28.35 16.74
C ASN A 3 -4.27 26.83 16.97
N THR A 4 -5.36 26.32 17.54
CA THR A 4 -5.58 24.89 17.70
C THR A 4 -6.22 24.39 16.40
N ASN A 5 -5.45 23.74 15.53
CA ASN A 5 -5.99 23.02 14.38
C ASN A 5 -6.34 21.59 14.84
N PRO A 6 -7.61 21.19 15.01
CA PRO A 6 -7.96 20.01 15.77
C PRO A 6 -8.16 18.70 14.95
N ASP A 7 -7.74 18.61 13.69
CA ASP A 7 -8.23 17.53 12.82
C ASP A 7 -7.17 16.77 11.98
N ILE A 8 -5.92 16.66 12.47
CA ILE A 8 -4.88 15.84 11.81
C ILE A 8 -4.88 14.38 12.33
N ASP A 9 -5.50 14.10 13.48
CA ASP A 9 -5.31 12.85 14.26
C ASP A 9 -6.58 12.02 14.50
N ARG A 10 -7.64 12.19 13.69
CA ARG A 10 -8.96 11.58 13.94
C ARG A 10 -9.02 10.05 13.86
N TRP A 11 -7.91 9.37 13.54
CA TRP A 11 -7.82 7.91 13.42
C TRP A 11 -7.72 7.16 14.75
N ARG A 12 -7.59 7.85 15.90
CA ARG A 12 -7.44 7.21 17.22
C ARG A 12 -8.74 6.87 17.98
N ARG A 13 -9.94 7.10 17.41
CA ARG A 13 -11.20 6.71 18.09
C ARG A 13 -11.87 5.52 17.40
N PRO A 14 -12.15 4.42 18.12
CA PRO A 14 -13.05 3.40 17.63
C PRO A 14 -14.49 3.91 17.72
N GLU A 15 -15.14 4.15 16.58
CA GLU A 15 -16.60 4.26 16.54
C GLU A 15 -17.19 2.85 16.64
N ALA A 16 -17.83 2.59 17.77
CA ALA A 16 -18.59 1.37 17.99
C ALA A 16 -19.89 1.45 17.18
N THR A 17 -19.91 0.82 16.01
CA THR A 17 -21.15 0.60 15.26
C THR A 17 -21.61 -0.83 15.48
N SER A 18 -22.59 -1.00 16.36
CA SER A 18 -23.35 -2.24 16.53
C SER A 18 -24.04 -2.62 15.23
N PHE A 19 -23.68 -3.75 14.64
CA PHE A 19 -24.47 -4.41 13.61
C PHE A 19 -25.07 -5.70 14.17
N SER A 20 -26.39 -5.78 14.06
CA SER A 20 -27.21 -6.90 14.52
C SER A 20 -26.99 -8.16 13.68
N ASN A 21 -26.96 -9.29 14.38
CA ASN A 21 -26.96 -10.64 13.82
C ASN A 21 -28.22 -10.93 12.99
N GLY A 22 -28.03 -11.48 11.79
CA GLY A 22 -29.07 -12.10 10.96
C GLY A 22 -28.57 -13.44 10.43
N SER A 23 -29.29 -14.51 10.78
CA SER A 23 -28.90 -15.91 10.70
C SER A 23 -29.01 -16.58 9.31
N ALA A 24 -28.11 -17.53 9.07
CA ALA A 24 -28.25 -18.84 8.41
C ALA A 24 -28.84 -18.99 6.99
N ALA A 25 -28.05 -19.57 6.07
CA ALA A 25 -28.38 -20.83 5.38
C ALA A 25 -27.22 -21.34 4.47
N SER A 26 -26.98 -22.64 4.51
CA SER A 26 -26.27 -23.48 3.53
C SER A 26 -26.87 -24.90 3.63
N PRO A 27 -26.67 -25.83 2.69
CA PRO A 27 -26.64 -25.79 1.22
C PRO A 27 -27.73 -26.76 0.65
N PRO A 28 -27.67 -27.19 -0.64
CA PRO A 28 -27.57 -28.65 -0.83
C PRO A 28 -26.59 -29.12 -1.91
N LEU A 29 -26.24 -30.40 -1.77
CA LEU A 29 -25.35 -31.27 -2.53
C LEU A 29 -26.09 -32.04 -3.65
N VAL A 30 -25.28 -32.68 -4.51
CA VAL A 30 -25.51 -33.90 -5.33
C VAL A 30 -25.82 -33.71 -6.81
N GLY A 31 -24.90 -34.23 -7.63
CA GLY A 31 -25.04 -34.53 -9.06
C GLY A 31 -23.79 -35.27 -9.56
N GLU A 32 -23.71 -36.57 -9.29
CA GLU A 32 -22.76 -37.53 -9.86
C GLU A 32 -22.87 -37.62 -11.40
N ILE A 33 -21.79 -38.04 -12.07
CA ILE A 33 -21.69 -39.19 -13.03
C ILE A 33 -20.34 -39.12 -13.80
N LEU A 34 -19.49 -40.13 -13.58
CA LEU A 34 -18.42 -40.65 -14.47
C LEU A 34 -19.05 -41.66 -15.48
N PRO A 35 -18.44 -42.14 -16.59
CA PRO A 35 -17.02 -42.54 -16.68
C PRO A 35 -16.29 -42.55 -18.06
N ALA A 36 -15.01 -42.93 -17.98
CA ALA A 36 -14.22 -43.78 -18.89
C ALA A 36 -13.65 -43.24 -20.23
N GLY A 37 -12.34 -43.43 -20.39
CA GLY A 37 -11.64 -43.38 -21.68
C GLY A 37 -10.11 -43.52 -21.53
N ASN A 38 -9.62 -44.76 -21.53
CA ASN A 38 -8.20 -45.14 -21.50
C ASN A 38 -7.47 -44.70 -22.77
N GLY A 39 -6.19 -44.31 -22.64
CA GLY A 39 -5.28 -44.05 -23.75
C GLY A 39 -3.85 -43.90 -23.25
N ASP A 40 -3.16 -45.03 -23.22
CA ASP A 40 -1.73 -45.23 -22.95
C ASP A 40 -0.87 -44.57 -24.04
N GLU A 41 0.12 -43.75 -23.66
CA GLU A 41 1.38 -43.67 -24.39
C GLU A 41 2.49 -43.15 -23.48
N THR A 42 3.26 -44.12 -22.99
CA THR A 42 4.48 -43.95 -22.21
C THR A 42 5.64 -43.59 -23.16
N LEU A 43 6.09 -42.33 -23.16
CA LEU A 43 7.37 -41.94 -23.75
C LEU A 43 8.39 -41.68 -22.63
N ALA A 44 9.18 -42.71 -22.36
CA ALA A 44 10.36 -42.64 -21.52
C ALA A 44 11.45 -41.79 -22.20
N ILE A 45 11.78 -40.64 -21.62
CA ILE A 45 12.98 -39.87 -21.94
C ILE A 45 14.01 -40.18 -20.84
N PRO A 46 15.22 -40.65 -21.17
CA PRO A 46 16.25 -40.86 -20.17
C PRO A 46 16.83 -39.51 -19.77
N ILE A 47 16.50 -39.04 -18.56
CA ILE A 47 17.14 -37.87 -17.96
C ILE A 47 18.42 -38.37 -17.27
N GLU A 48 19.56 -38.11 -17.89
CA GLU A 48 20.87 -38.33 -17.28
C GLU A 48 21.00 -37.48 -16.01
N HIS A 49 21.23 -38.16 -14.88
CA HIS A 49 21.46 -37.56 -13.58
C HIS A 49 22.86 -36.93 -13.54
N HIS A 50 22.97 -35.67 -13.95
CA HIS A 50 24.12 -34.84 -13.58
C HIS A 50 23.89 -34.23 -12.19
N PRO A 51 24.80 -34.40 -11.21
CA PRO A 51 24.73 -33.67 -9.94
C PRO A 51 25.08 -32.20 -10.22
N GLY A 52 24.04 -31.38 -10.38
CA GLY A 52 24.18 -29.92 -10.44
C GLY A 52 24.68 -29.39 -9.08
N PRO A 53 25.51 -28.33 -9.07
CA PRO A 53 26.00 -27.75 -7.82
C PRO A 53 24.83 -27.23 -6.98
N ALA A 54 24.97 -27.39 -5.66
CA ALA A 54 24.01 -26.98 -4.65
C ALA A 54 23.47 -25.55 -4.90
N PRO A 55 22.19 -25.26 -4.53
CA PRO A 55 21.64 -23.92 -4.65
C PRO A 55 22.48 -22.96 -3.81
N GLN A 56 23.28 -22.15 -4.49
CA GLN A 56 23.93 -20.99 -3.93
C GLN A 56 22.80 -20.06 -3.45
N VAL A 57 22.67 -19.96 -2.13
CA VAL A 57 21.87 -18.92 -1.50
C VAL A 57 22.48 -17.60 -1.95
N TYR A 58 21.88 -16.97 -2.95
CA TYR A 58 22.16 -15.58 -3.24
C TYR A 58 21.72 -14.79 -2.02
N SER A 59 22.66 -14.53 -1.12
CA SER A 59 22.59 -13.38 -0.24
C SER A 59 22.54 -12.16 -1.15
N THR A 60 21.35 -11.74 -1.55
CA THR A 60 21.14 -10.38 -2.03
C THR A 60 21.53 -9.49 -0.86
N SER A 61 22.75 -8.99 -0.92
CA SER A 61 23.18 -7.84 -0.13
C SER A 61 22.29 -6.69 -0.58
N SER A 62 21.11 -6.61 0.05
CA SER A 62 20.25 -5.44 -0.05
C SER A 62 21.01 -4.35 0.64
N ASP A 63 21.50 -3.44 -0.19
CA ASP A 63 21.87 -2.08 0.14
C ASP A 63 20.74 -1.47 0.98
N ASN A 64 20.83 -1.65 2.30
CA ASN A 64 19.92 -1.09 3.29
C ASN A 64 20.29 0.39 3.47
N GLY A 65 20.19 1.16 2.39
CA GLY A 65 20.24 2.61 2.41
C GLY A 65 19.03 3.13 3.18
N ASN A 66 19.25 3.42 4.46
CA ASN A 66 18.46 4.34 5.25
C ASN A 66 16.95 4.04 5.35
N ARG A 67 16.58 2.81 5.74
CA ARG A 67 15.20 2.48 6.10
C ARG A 67 14.80 3.27 7.36
N PRO A 68 13.80 4.18 7.31
CA PRO A 68 13.31 4.82 8.53
C PRO A 68 12.75 3.75 9.48
N ALA A 69 13.16 3.80 10.74
CA ALA A 69 12.74 2.83 11.74
C ALA A 69 11.21 2.90 11.92
N PRO A 70 10.52 1.75 12.05
CA PRO A 70 9.08 1.75 12.27
C PRO A 70 8.77 2.48 13.58
N ARG A 71 7.96 3.54 13.51
CA ARG A 71 7.36 4.16 14.71
C ARG A 71 6.29 3.20 15.24
N VAL A 72 6.72 2.14 15.94
CA VAL A 72 5.80 1.19 16.59
C VAL A 72 5.18 1.88 17.80
N ALA A 73 4.24 2.77 17.56
CA ALA A 73 3.25 3.11 18.57
C ALA A 73 2.44 1.83 18.86
N ASP A 74 2.04 1.60 20.11
CA ASP A 74 1.16 0.50 20.54
C ASP A 74 -0.21 0.59 19.85
N ASN A 75 -0.25 0.25 18.57
CA ASN A 75 -1.39 0.48 17.73
C ASN A 75 -2.04 -0.88 17.47
N THR A 76 -3.19 -1.11 18.11
CA THR A 76 -3.95 -2.36 17.99
C THR A 76 -4.31 -2.67 16.53
N LEU A 77 -4.33 -1.64 15.66
CA LEU A 77 -4.55 -1.74 14.23
C LEU A 77 -3.39 -2.37 13.44
N LEU A 78 -2.17 -2.38 13.99
CA LEU A 78 -1.01 -3.01 13.35
C LEU A 78 -0.97 -4.51 13.59
N LYS A 79 -1.62 -5.02 14.65
CA LYS A 79 -1.61 -6.45 15.00
C LYS A 79 -1.93 -7.38 13.83
N PRO A 80 -2.93 -7.10 12.97
CA PRO A 80 -3.23 -7.94 11.81
C PRO A 80 -2.14 -7.96 10.73
N PHE A 81 -1.21 -7.01 10.77
CA PHE A 81 -0.06 -6.92 9.87
C PHE A 81 1.23 -7.44 10.51
N LEU A 82 1.19 -8.03 11.71
CA LEU A 82 2.36 -8.62 12.36
C LEU A 82 2.37 -10.17 12.22
N GLY A 83 3.57 -10.75 12.19
CA GLY A 83 3.76 -12.21 12.14
C GLY A 83 3.26 -12.87 10.84
N ALA A 84 2.99 -14.18 10.90
CA ALA A 84 2.58 -14.97 9.73
C ALA A 84 1.23 -14.53 9.13
N GLU A 85 0.31 -14.04 9.96
CA GLU A 85 -0.96 -13.47 9.49
C GLU A 85 -0.73 -12.17 8.70
N GLY A 86 0.21 -11.35 9.17
CA GLY A 86 0.60 -10.13 8.47
C GLY A 86 1.11 -10.36 7.06
N VAL A 87 1.85 -11.46 6.83
CA VAL A 87 2.33 -11.81 5.48
C VAL A 87 1.17 -12.12 4.54
N ARG A 88 0.15 -12.87 5.00
CA ARG A 88 -1.05 -13.16 4.19
C ARG A 88 -1.82 -11.88 3.87
N ARG A 89 -1.98 -11.02 4.87
CA ARG A 89 -2.69 -9.75 4.69
C ARG A 89 -1.92 -8.79 3.78
N LEU A 90 -0.60 -8.75 3.87
CA LEU A 90 0.26 -7.99 2.95
C LEU A 90 0.05 -8.46 1.51
N LEU A 91 0.10 -9.76 1.25
CA LEU A 91 -0.07 -10.29 -0.10
C LEU A 91 -1.44 -9.90 -0.68
N ALA A 92 -2.51 -10.05 0.10
CA ALA A 92 -3.85 -9.62 -0.31
C ALA A 92 -3.92 -8.10 -0.57
N THR A 93 -3.23 -7.31 0.24
CA THR A 93 -3.16 -5.85 0.08
C THR A 93 -2.42 -5.46 -1.19
N ARG A 94 -1.29 -6.11 -1.50
CA ARG A 94 -0.53 -5.87 -2.75
C ARG A 94 -1.36 -6.18 -3.98
N ILE A 95 -2.00 -7.35 -4.03
CA ILE A 95 -2.88 -7.75 -5.15
C ILE A 95 -3.99 -6.71 -5.34
N ALA A 96 -4.66 -6.32 -4.25
CA ALA A 96 -5.74 -5.33 -4.32
C ALA A 96 -5.24 -3.93 -4.74
N LEU A 97 -4.02 -3.55 -4.36
CA LEU A 97 -3.37 -2.32 -4.81
C LEU A 97 -3.07 -2.37 -6.30
N ASP A 98 -2.51 -3.46 -6.81
CA ASP A 98 -2.20 -3.63 -8.23
C ASP A 98 -3.48 -3.54 -9.08
N GLU A 99 -4.56 -4.23 -8.67
CA GLU A 99 -5.87 -4.13 -9.33
C GLU A 99 -6.47 -2.72 -9.27
N ALA A 100 -6.28 -2.00 -8.16
CA ALA A 100 -6.72 -0.62 -8.03
C ALA A 100 -5.90 0.35 -8.90
N LEU A 101 -4.61 0.06 -9.06
CA LEU A 101 -3.68 0.83 -9.86
C LEU A 101 -3.99 0.66 -11.37
N ASP A 102 -4.31 -0.56 -11.80
CA ASP A 102 -4.81 -0.83 -13.16
C ASP A 102 -6.11 -0.09 -13.47
N ARG A 103 -7.07 -0.09 -12.53
CA ARG A 103 -8.30 0.71 -12.66
C ARG A 103 -8.03 2.19 -12.69
N TRP A 104 -7.05 2.67 -11.92
CA TRP A 104 -6.63 4.07 -11.97
C TRP A 104 -6.07 4.44 -13.34
N TRP A 105 -5.19 3.62 -13.92
CA TRP A 105 -4.66 3.86 -15.26
C TRP A 105 -5.75 3.86 -16.34
N THR A 106 -6.75 2.98 -16.20
CA THR A 106 -7.80 2.83 -17.21
C THR A 106 -8.88 3.91 -17.09
N ASN A 107 -9.32 4.19 -15.86
CA ASN A 107 -10.54 4.97 -15.60
C ASN A 107 -10.30 6.22 -14.73
N GLY A 108 -9.10 6.44 -14.19
CA GLY A 108 -8.82 7.48 -13.21
C GLY A 108 -9.48 7.23 -11.83
N GLU A 109 -9.86 5.98 -11.55
CA GLU A 109 -10.45 5.57 -10.27
C GLU A 109 -9.40 5.46 -9.18
N HIS A 110 -9.70 5.91 -7.95
CA HIS A 110 -8.76 5.81 -6.83
C HIS A 110 -9.07 4.59 -5.96
N ALA A 111 -8.07 4.16 -5.19
CA ALA A 111 -8.25 3.11 -4.22
C ALA A 111 -9.37 3.46 -3.22
N PRO A 112 -10.22 2.47 -2.85
CA PRO A 112 -11.14 2.63 -1.73
C PRO A 112 -10.40 3.00 -0.45
N THR A 113 -11.03 3.80 0.42
CA THR A 113 -10.40 4.25 1.68
C THR A 113 -9.94 3.10 2.58
N ALA A 114 -10.65 1.96 2.55
CA ALA A 114 -10.23 0.76 3.28
C ALA A 114 -8.88 0.21 2.78
N LEU A 115 -8.67 0.21 1.46
CA LEU A 115 -7.43 -0.23 0.84
C LEU A 115 -6.28 0.75 1.10
N LEU A 116 -6.55 2.06 1.05
CA LEU A 116 -5.60 3.09 1.49
C LEU A 116 -5.13 2.81 2.93
N ARG A 117 -6.06 2.62 3.86
CA ARG A 117 -5.74 2.35 5.27
C ARG A 117 -4.91 1.08 5.42
N ASP A 118 -5.32 -0.01 4.77
CA ASP A 118 -4.64 -1.30 4.88
C ASP A 118 -3.22 -1.24 4.27
N GLY A 119 -3.02 -0.50 3.17
CA GLY A 119 -1.69 -0.23 2.60
C GLY A 119 -0.79 0.59 3.52
N LEU A 120 -1.32 1.66 4.14
CA LEU A 120 -0.55 2.47 5.09
C LEU A 120 -0.20 1.68 6.37
N LEU A 121 -1.12 0.86 6.88
CA LEU A 121 -0.84 -0.02 8.03
C LEU A 121 0.21 -1.09 7.70
N ALA A 122 0.24 -1.59 6.46
CA ALA A 122 1.28 -2.52 6.03
C ALA A 122 2.67 -1.85 6.07
N LEU A 123 2.78 -0.62 5.58
CA LEU A 123 4.02 0.17 5.65
C LEU A 123 4.43 0.46 7.10
N GLU A 124 3.49 0.88 7.95
CA GLU A 124 3.73 1.12 9.38
C GLU A 124 4.15 -0.14 10.15
N ALA A 125 3.66 -1.31 9.73
CA ALA A 125 4.09 -2.61 10.27
C ALA A 125 5.48 -3.05 9.80
N GLY A 126 6.15 -2.24 8.97
CA GLY A 126 7.49 -2.52 8.45
C GLY A 126 7.50 -3.48 7.26
N HIS A 127 6.38 -3.62 6.56
CA HIS A 127 6.37 -4.30 5.25
C HIS A 127 6.73 -3.32 4.16
N ASP A 128 7.38 -3.81 3.12
CA ASP A 128 7.65 -2.99 1.95
C ASP A 128 6.49 -3.08 0.95
N LEU A 129 6.20 -1.97 0.30
CA LEU A 129 5.46 -1.91 -0.95
C LEU A 129 6.42 -1.43 -2.04
N ASP A 130 6.13 -1.72 -3.30
CA ASP A 130 6.94 -1.15 -4.38
C ASP A 130 6.64 0.34 -4.57
N GLU A 131 7.47 1.01 -5.38
CA GLU A 131 7.36 2.44 -5.60
C GLU A 131 6.04 2.84 -6.27
N ALA A 132 5.51 2.02 -7.18
CA ALA A 132 4.24 2.30 -7.86
C ALA A 132 3.08 2.28 -6.86
N GLN A 133 3.05 1.29 -5.98
CA GLN A 133 2.06 1.15 -4.91
C GLN A 133 2.16 2.29 -3.89
N ARG A 134 3.38 2.67 -3.47
CA ARG A 134 3.59 3.80 -2.52
C ARG A 134 3.14 5.13 -3.12
N SER A 135 3.53 5.41 -4.37
CA SER A 135 3.11 6.60 -5.09
C SER A 135 1.59 6.65 -5.28
N PHE A 136 0.96 5.51 -5.57
CA PHE A 136 -0.49 5.42 -5.70
C PHE A 136 -1.23 5.64 -4.38
N LEU A 137 -0.68 5.12 -3.27
CA LEU A 137 -1.18 5.40 -1.92
C LEU A 137 -1.08 6.90 -1.59
N LEU A 138 0.06 7.55 -1.88
CA LEU A 138 0.22 8.99 -1.66
C LEU A 138 -0.78 9.79 -2.49
N ARG A 139 -0.92 9.49 -3.79
CA ARG A 139 -1.91 10.16 -4.65
C ARG A 139 -3.33 10.01 -4.09
N THR A 140 -3.69 8.82 -3.60
CA THR A 140 -5.00 8.57 -2.98
C THR A 140 -5.15 9.31 -1.65
N ALA A 141 -4.10 9.37 -0.83
CA ALA A 141 -4.06 10.11 0.42
C ALA A 141 -4.29 11.61 0.20
N LEU A 142 -3.60 12.20 -0.79
CA LEU A 142 -3.74 13.60 -1.19
C LEU A 142 -5.18 13.90 -1.66
N ARG A 143 -5.76 13.05 -2.51
CA ARG A 143 -7.13 13.22 -3.02
C ARG A 143 -8.20 13.07 -1.94
N THR A 144 -7.95 12.26 -0.91
CA THR A 144 -8.91 11.98 0.16
C THR A 144 -8.68 12.84 1.42
N GLY A 145 -7.56 13.56 1.51
CA GLY A 145 -7.17 14.32 2.70
C GLY A 145 -6.80 13.44 3.89
N ARG A 146 -6.42 12.16 3.66
CA ARG A 146 -6.32 11.14 4.71
C ARG A 146 -4.99 10.40 4.63
N GLY A 147 -4.30 10.29 5.77
CA GLY A 147 -3.05 9.53 5.87
C GLY A 147 -1.90 10.11 5.05
N ILE A 148 -1.94 11.40 4.73
CA ILE A 148 -0.95 12.07 3.86
C ILE A 148 0.44 12.01 4.49
N VAL A 149 0.57 12.34 5.78
CA VAL A 149 1.86 12.33 6.49
C VAL A 149 2.46 10.92 6.50
N THR A 150 1.66 9.90 6.81
CA THR A 150 2.12 8.51 6.75
C THR A 150 2.53 8.13 5.33
N ALA A 151 1.75 8.49 4.31
CA ALA A 151 2.07 8.17 2.92
C ALA A 151 3.36 8.86 2.44
N LEU A 152 3.58 10.12 2.84
CA LEU A 152 4.80 10.88 2.54
C LEU A 152 6.03 10.26 3.21
N HIS A 153 5.93 9.95 4.49
CA HIS A 153 7.03 9.36 5.27
C HIS A 153 7.62 8.08 4.64
N TYR A 154 6.78 7.33 3.90
CA TYR A 154 7.19 6.09 3.26
C TYR A 154 7.59 6.23 1.78
N GLN A 155 7.50 7.42 1.18
CA GLN A 155 8.05 7.63 -0.16
C GLN A 155 9.59 7.53 -0.13
N LEU A 156 10.16 7.04 -1.22
CA LEU A 156 11.61 6.94 -1.37
C LEU A 156 12.14 7.80 -2.51
N ASP A 157 11.27 8.19 -3.45
CA ASP A 157 11.59 9.00 -4.62
C ASP A 157 11.09 10.44 -4.41
N THR A 158 12.02 11.35 -4.16
CA THR A 158 11.75 12.77 -3.85
C THR A 158 11.16 13.52 -5.03
N ASP A 159 11.67 13.25 -6.23
CA ASP A 159 11.23 13.89 -7.48
C ASP A 159 9.79 13.51 -7.76
N ARG A 160 9.49 12.20 -7.63
CA ARG A 160 8.14 11.68 -7.80
C ARG A 160 7.20 12.21 -6.72
N THR A 161 7.67 12.34 -5.48
CA THR A 161 6.89 12.94 -4.39
C THR A 161 6.53 14.39 -4.68
N ALA A 162 7.49 15.20 -5.12
CA ALA A 162 7.27 16.59 -5.51
C ALA A 162 6.27 16.71 -6.67
N PHE A 163 6.41 15.85 -7.68
CA PHE A 163 5.46 15.78 -8.79
C PHE A 163 4.03 15.48 -8.32
N LEU A 164 3.85 14.51 -7.41
CA LEU A 164 2.52 14.17 -6.88
C LEU A 164 1.90 15.30 -6.05
N LEU A 165 2.71 16.03 -5.28
CA LEU A 165 2.27 17.21 -4.53
C LEU A 165 1.87 18.35 -5.47
N LYS A 166 2.64 18.58 -6.54
CA LYS A 166 2.30 19.53 -7.61
C LYS A 166 0.99 19.16 -8.29
N GLU A 167 0.80 17.89 -8.67
CA GLU A 167 -0.46 17.41 -9.25
C GLU A 167 -1.66 17.71 -8.33
N ALA A 168 -1.52 17.47 -7.02
CA ALA A 168 -2.58 17.75 -6.05
C ALA A 168 -2.86 19.25 -5.89
N LEU A 169 -1.81 20.08 -5.85
CA LEU A 169 -1.94 21.55 -5.75
C LEU A 169 -2.61 22.17 -6.97
N LEU A 170 -2.35 21.62 -8.15
CA LEU A 170 -2.89 22.10 -9.42
C LEU A 170 -4.22 21.44 -9.82
N ASP A 171 -4.76 20.52 -9.00
CA ASP A 171 -6.06 19.90 -9.28
C ASP A 171 -7.20 20.92 -9.15
N THR A 172 -7.70 21.36 -10.30
CA THR A 172 -8.81 22.31 -10.40
C THR A 172 -10.15 21.77 -9.88
N LYS A 173 -10.33 20.45 -9.80
CA LYS A 173 -11.59 19.82 -9.34
C LYS A 173 -11.63 19.74 -7.82
N ARG A 174 -10.50 19.48 -7.19
CA ARG A 174 -10.33 19.38 -5.74
C ARG A 174 -8.99 19.98 -5.33
N PRO A 175 -8.92 21.32 -5.29
CA PRO A 175 -7.66 21.98 -4.98
C PRO A 175 -7.19 21.58 -3.59
N PHE A 176 -5.94 21.15 -3.51
CA PHE A 176 -5.27 20.89 -2.25
C PHE A 176 -5.03 22.21 -1.51
N ASP A 177 -5.33 22.27 -0.21
CA ASP A 177 -5.16 23.49 0.57
C ASP A 177 -3.67 23.86 0.65
N PRO A 178 -3.24 25.03 0.14
CA PRO A 178 -1.85 25.45 0.20
C PRO A 178 -1.29 25.52 1.64
N ASN A 179 -2.13 25.80 2.64
CA ASN A 179 -1.70 25.81 4.05
C ASN A 179 -1.32 24.42 4.56
N LEU A 180 -1.82 23.36 3.90
CA LEU A 180 -1.48 22.00 4.22
C LEU A 180 -0.03 21.69 3.84
N ILE A 181 0.53 22.27 2.77
CA ILE A 181 1.96 22.14 2.43
C ILE A 181 2.86 22.63 3.56
N ASN A 182 2.53 23.79 4.15
CA ASN A 182 3.25 24.29 5.32
C ASN A 182 3.15 23.31 6.51
N SER A 183 1.99 22.68 6.70
CA SER A 183 1.84 21.69 7.76
C SER A 183 2.66 20.42 7.47
N LEU A 184 2.66 19.94 6.23
CA LEU A 184 3.43 18.77 5.80
C LEU A 184 4.94 18.98 5.98
N ARG A 185 5.43 20.18 5.69
CA ARG A 185 6.83 20.57 5.96
C ARG A 185 7.26 20.33 7.42
N HIS A 186 6.37 20.55 8.38
CA HIS A 186 6.71 20.37 9.80
C HIS A 186 6.59 18.92 10.27
N HIS A 187 5.91 18.07 9.50
CA HIS A 187 5.56 16.72 9.91
C HIS A 187 6.31 15.62 9.15
N ASP A 188 6.93 15.96 8.03
CA ASP A 188 7.73 15.04 7.22
C ASP A 188 9.23 15.33 7.39
N GLU A 189 10.02 14.30 7.68
CA GLU A 189 11.46 14.43 7.94
C GLU A 189 12.25 14.68 6.65
N GLN A 190 11.70 14.32 5.49
CA GLN A 190 12.30 14.49 4.17
C GLN A 190 11.79 15.76 3.47
N SER A 191 11.15 16.67 4.21
CA SER A 191 10.43 17.79 3.62
C SER A 191 11.28 18.69 2.75
N GLU A 192 12.51 18.97 3.18
CA GLU A 192 13.40 19.87 2.45
C GLU A 192 13.75 19.30 1.07
N GLU A 193 13.87 17.97 0.94
CA GLU A 193 14.26 17.33 -0.34
C GLU A 193 13.16 17.49 -1.38
N TRP A 194 11.90 17.12 -1.07
CA TRP A 194 10.82 17.28 -2.05
C TRP A 194 10.33 18.72 -2.19
N LEU A 195 10.57 19.60 -1.21
CA LEU A 195 10.26 21.03 -1.35
C LEU A 195 11.13 21.70 -2.41
N ASP A 196 12.44 21.40 -2.44
CA ASP A 196 13.36 21.96 -3.42
C ASP A 196 12.89 21.65 -4.85
N PHE A 197 12.51 20.39 -5.12
CA PHE A 197 11.95 19.98 -6.41
C PHE A 197 10.61 20.66 -6.68
N LEU A 198 9.71 20.72 -5.70
CA LEU A 198 8.38 21.32 -5.86
C LEU A 198 8.47 22.82 -6.19
N GLU A 199 9.34 23.56 -5.53
CA GLU A 199 9.56 24.99 -5.77
C GLU A 199 10.17 25.23 -7.15
N HIS A 200 11.17 24.42 -7.54
CA HIS A 200 11.75 24.47 -8.88
C HIS A 200 10.66 24.29 -9.95
N ASP A 201 9.81 23.29 -9.77
CA ASP A 201 8.79 22.92 -10.73
C ASP A 201 7.61 23.89 -10.83
N LEU A 202 7.36 24.70 -9.80
CA LEU A 202 6.30 25.71 -9.78
C LEU A 202 6.77 27.08 -10.27
N ALA A 203 8.09 27.31 -10.32
CA ALA A 203 8.69 28.57 -10.78
C ALA A 203 8.75 28.71 -12.31
N TYR A 204 8.53 27.63 -13.06
CA TYR A 204 8.55 27.55 -14.52
C TYR A 204 7.19 27.19 -15.11
#